data_AF-A0A1M7PVT1-F1
#
_entry.id   AF-A0A1M7PVT1-F1
#
_cell.length_a   1.000
_cell.length_b   1.000
_cell.length_c   1.000
_cell.angle_alpha   90.00
_cell.angle_beta   90.00
_cell.angle_gamma   90.00
#
_symmetry.space_group_name_H-M   'P 1'
#
loop_
_entity.id
_entity.type
_entity.pdbx_description
1 polymer ?
#
loop_
_entity_poly.entity_id
_entity_poly.type
_entity_poly.pdbx_seq_one_letter_code
_entity_poly.pdbx_strand_id
1 'polypeptide(L)'
;MKTIRILLLAVMLPFLLKAQTELPSKPHKHAHSVNAKNDTLVRGVSFSVFEKSVSDFSDSTKKPLAKTAWKLWKNERWSELQQFFTANSLNGGWPPNRGALSLKIVTLQSGLLVDRYGGYFDADSVFQDKGTFVSFIDVPFPQRALPDKTLTSPYRVYKIIKPIADVKKGQIIPWFNKPGLGIQYELPYNINDLKKGGYLAEQKDKEHPK
;
A
#
# COMPACT_ATOMS: atom_id res chain seq x y z
N MET A 1 -6.39 66.67 21.77
CA MET A 1 -7.88 66.62 21.67
C MET A 1 -8.21 65.76 20.45
N LYS A 2 -8.96 64.67 20.45
CA LYS A 2 -9.79 63.91 21.40
C LYS A 2 -9.63 62.40 21.06
N THR A 3 -9.77 61.57 22.08
CA THR A 3 -9.73 60.10 22.12
C THR A 3 -11.01 59.43 21.57
N ILE A 4 -10.98 58.07 21.48
CA ILE A 4 -12.08 57.06 21.52
C ILE A 4 -12.43 56.43 20.15
N ARG A 5 -12.62 55.12 19.95
CA ARG A 5 -12.49 53.88 20.75
C ARG A 5 -12.40 52.69 19.78
N ILE A 6 -11.66 51.66 20.19
CA ILE A 6 -11.59 50.32 19.57
C ILE A 6 -12.84 49.53 19.93
N LEU A 7 -13.39 48.75 18.99
CA LEU A 7 -14.31 47.65 19.30
C LEU A 7 -13.80 46.37 18.62
N LEU A 8 -13.26 45.45 19.43
CA LEU A 8 -13.06 44.05 19.07
C LEU A 8 -14.42 43.35 19.10
N LEU A 9 -14.76 42.62 18.03
CA LEU A 9 -15.84 41.63 18.07
C LEU A 9 -15.23 40.24 18.26
N ALA A 10 -15.33 39.72 19.49
CA ALA A 10 -15.03 38.33 19.82
C ALA A 10 -16.30 37.49 19.60
N VAL A 11 -16.24 36.50 18.71
CA VAL A 11 -17.31 35.50 18.57
C VAL A 11 -16.96 34.30 19.44
N MET A 12 -17.55 34.25 20.63
CA MET A 12 -17.56 33.09 21.52
C MET A 12 -18.66 32.12 21.08
N LEU A 13 -18.30 30.90 20.70
CA LEU A 13 -19.27 29.79 20.59
C LEU A 13 -19.49 29.16 21.98
N PRO A 14 -20.75 28.94 22.41
CA PRO A 14 -21.02 28.25 23.66
C PRO A 14 -20.94 26.72 23.50
N PHE A 15 -20.16 26.10 24.39
CA PHE A 15 -20.32 24.70 24.78
C PHE A 15 -21.67 24.53 25.48
N LEU A 16 -22.45 23.51 25.07
CA LEU A 16 -23.53 22.97 25.89
C LEU A 16 -23.44 21.43 25.92
N LEU A 17 -23.14 20.93 27.11
CA LEU A 17 -23.31 19.55 27.53
C LEU A 17 -24.79 19.17 27.43
N LYS A 18 -25.09 17.96 26.93
CA LYS A 18 -26.33 17.27 27.29
C LYS A 18 -26.04 15.83 27.68
N ALA A 19 -26.60 15.49 28.83
CA ALA A 19 -26.35 14.35 29.68
C ALA A 19 -26.90 13.02 29.13
N GLN A 20 -26.34 11.94 29.69
CA GLN A 20 -26.82 10.56 29.59
C GLN A 20 -28.30 10.42 29.96
N THR A 21 -29.02 9.62 29.16
CA THR A 21 -30.12 8.79 29.62
C THR A 21 -29.97 7.43 28.94
N GLU A 22 -29.61 6.41 29.74
CA GLU A 22 -29.72 5.00 29.37
C GLU A 22 -31.14 4.47 29.63
N LEU A 23 -31.55 3.51 28.78
CA LEU A 23 -32.47 2.36 28.98
C LEU A 23 -33.46 2.19 27.81
N PRO A 24 -33.92 0.97 27.45
CA PRO A 24 -33.29 -0.35 27.54
C PRO A 24 -33.23 -1.08 26.17
N SER A 25 -32.43 -2.13 26.10
CA SER A 25 -32.26 -3.02 24.96
C SER A 25 -33.53 -3.81 24.60
N LYS A 26 -33.87 -3.84 23.31
CA LYS A 26 -34.76 -4.84 22.68
C LYS A 26 -34.03 -5.53 21.54
N PRO A 27 -34.12 -6.87 21.39
CA PRO A 27 -33.29 -7.60 20.46
C PRO A 27 -33.90 -7.52 19.06
N HIS A 28 -33.29 -6.74 18.17
CA HIS A 28 -33.56 -6.87 16.75
C HIS A 28 -32.83 -8.10 16.22
N LYS A 29 -33.59 -9.20 16.11
CA LYS A 29 -33.24 -10.35 15.28
C LYS A 29 -33.24 -9.90 13.82
N HIS A 30 -32.11 -9.40 13.33
CA HIS A 30 -31.81 -9.46 11.90
C HIS A 30 -31.12 -10.78 11.63
N ALA A 31 -31.93 -11.75 11.21
CA ALA A 31 -31.48 -12.96 10.56
C ALA A 31 -30.77 -12.60 9.25
N HIS A 32 -29.48 -12.34 9.33
CA HIS A 32 -28.58 -12.61 8.22
C HIS A 32 -28.07 -14.04 8.40
N SER A 33 -28.80 -14.98 7.80
CA SER A 33 -28.25 -16.28 7.42
C SER A 33 -27.20 -16.03 6.34
N VAL A 34 -26.01 -15.60 6.76
CA VAL A 34 -24.80 -15.79 5.97
C VAL A 34 -24.15 -17.04 6.54
N ASN A 35 -24.06 -18.06 5.70
CA ASN A 35 -23.30 -19.26 5.97
C ASN A 35 -21.80 -18.87 5.98
N ALA A 36 -21.38 -18.15 7.03
CA ALA A 36 -20.03 -17.68 7.25
C ALA A 36 -19.21 -18.86 7.75
N LYS A 37 -18.77 -19.70 6.82
CA LYS A 37 -17.65 -20.61 7.09
C LYS A 37 -16.46 -19.75 7.46
N ASN A 38 -16.19 -19.62 8.76
CA ASN A 38 -15.02 -19.04 9.42
C ASN A 38 -13.92 -18.60 8.42
N ASP A 39 -14.03 -17.40 7.86
CA ASP A 39 -12.95 -16.82 7.05
C ASP A 39 -11.87 -16.35 8.02
N THR A 40 -11.13 -17.33 8.55
CA THR A 40 -10.09 -17.11 9.54
C THR A 40 -9.02 -16.24 8.92
N LEU A 41 -8.76 -15.09 9.54
CA LEU A 41 -7.72 -14.17 9.07
C LEU A 41 -6.36 -14.87 9.12
N VAL A 42 -5.64 -14.85 8.01
CA VAL A 42 -4.25 -15.30 7.93
C VAL A 42 -3.38 -14.05 7.84
N ARG A 43 -2.64 -13.76 8.91
CA ARG A 43 -1.77 -12.56 9.01
C ARG A 43 -2.54 -11.26 8.71
N GLY A 44 -3.80 -11.20 9.18
CA GLY A 44 -4.69 -10.05 8.99
C GLY A 44 -5.38 -9.99 7.62
N VAL A 45 -5.21 -10.99 6.75
CA VAL A 45 -5.84 -11.06 5.43
C VAL A 45 -6.94 -12.12 5.44
N SER A 46 -8.14 -11.78 4.94
CA SER A 46 -9.21 -12.76 4.72
C SER A 46 -9.11 -13.39 3.33
N PHE A 47 -9.74 -14.55 3.10
CA PHE A 47 -9.77 -15.15 1.77
C PHE A 47 -10.34 -14.19 0.72
N SER A 48 -11.41 -13.46 1.06
CA SER A 48 -12.01 -12.49 0.13
C SER A 48 -11.06 -11.35 -0.25
N VAL A 49 -10.27 -10.83 0.70
CA VAL A 49 -9.27 -9.79 0.41
C VAL A 49 -8.14 -10.34 -0.46
N PHE A 50 -7.68 -11.57 -0.17
CA PHE A 50 -6.69 -12.24 -0.99
C PHE A 50 -7.19 -12.48 -2.42
N GLU A 51 -8.41 -13.00 -2.58
CA GLU A 51 -9.02 -13.28 -3.88
C GLU A 51 -9.06 -12.00 -4.74
N LYS A 52 -9.52 -10.88 -4.16
CA LYS A 52 -9.57 -9.57 -4.85
C LYS A 52 -8.20 -8.98 -5.19
N SER A 53 -7.13 -9.45 -4.57
CA SER A 53 -5.77 -8.96 -4.83
C SER A 53 -5.15 -9.52 -6.12
N VAL A 54 -5.82 -10.50 -6.74
CA VAL A 54 -5.43 -11.14 -7.99
C VAL A 54 -6.51 -10.84 -9.02
N SER A 55 -6.20 -9.99 -10.01
CA SER A 55 -7.22 -9.49 -10.96
C SER A 55 -7.92 -10.62 -11.72
N ASP A 56 -7.18 -11.67 -12.08
CA ASP A 56 -7.70 -12.81 -12.84
C ASP A 56 -8.80 -13.60 -12.14
N PHE A 57 -8.93 -13.53 -10.81
CA PHE A 57 -9.99 -14.27 -10.13
C PHE A 57 -11.39 -13.63 -10.29
N SER A 58 -11.50 -12.45 -10.92
CA SER A 58 -12.79 -11.95 -11.38
C SER A 58 -13.34 -12.73 -12.58
N ASP A 59 -12.47 -13.39 -13.34
CA ASP A 59 -12.86 -14.29 -14.42
C ASP A 59 -13.41 -15.59 -13.84
N SER A 60 -14.63 -15.95 -14.22
CA SER A 60 -15.30 -17.19 -13.79
C SER A 60 -14.50 -18.47 -14.08
N THR A 61 -13.70 -18.48 -15.14
CA THR A 61 -12.87 -19.63 -15.55
C THR A 61 -11.64 -19.79 -14.67
N LYS A 62 -11.09 -18.69 -14.15
CA LYS A 62 -9.90 -18.67 -13.28
C LYS A 62 -10.26 -18.61 -11.79
N LYS A 63 -11.45 -18.16 -11.43
CA LYS A 63 -11.94 -18.08 -10.04
C LYS A 63 -11.78 -19.38 -9.24
N PRO A 64 -12.01 -20.60 -9.79
CA PRO A 64 -11.78 -21.84 -9.06
C PRO A 64 -10.34 -22.02 -8.55
N LEU A 65 -9.35 -21.37 -9.19
CA LEU A 65 -7.93 -21.42 -8.81
C LEU A 65 -7.64 -20.63 -7.52
N ALA A 66 -8.52 -19.71 -7.11
CA ALA A 66 -8.31 -18.83 -5.95
C ALA A 66 -8.08 -19.61 -4.64
N LYS A 67 -8.81 -20.73 -4.44
CA LYS A 67 -8.65 -21.56 -3.23
C LYS A 67 -7.28 -22.24 -3.16
N THR A 68 -6.76 -22.69 -4.30
CA THR A 68 -5.42 -23.29 -4.38
C THR A 68 -4.34 -22.24 -4.11
N ALA A 69 -4.43 -21.08 -4.78
CA ALA A 69 -3.53 -19.95 -4.53
C ALA A 69 -3.55 -19.51 -3.06
N TRP A 70 -4.73 -19.41 -2.45
CA TRP A 70 -4.89 -19.09 -1.04
C TRP A 70 -4.22 -20.13 -0.15
N LYS A 71 -4.42 -21.43 -0.43
CA LYS A 71 -3.81 -22.53 0.33
C LYS A 71 -2.28 -22.46 0.28
N LEU A 72 -1.69 -22.16 -0.88
CA LEU A 72 -0.25 -22.02 -1.01
C LEU A 72 0.26 -20.79 -0.25
N TRP A 73 -0.41 -19.65 -0.41
CA TRP A 73 -0.03 -18.40 0.26
C TRP A 73 -0.16 -18.47 1.79
N LYS A 74 -1.24 -19.05 2.32
CA LYS A 74 -1.44 -19.17 3.78
C LYS A 74 -0.36 -20.03 4.43
N ASN A 75 0.13 -21.06 3.74
CA ASN A 75 1.15 -21.99 4.22
C ASN A 75 2.57 -21.59 3.78
N GLU A 76 2.75 -20.37 3.25
CA GLU A 76 4.06 -19.81 2.90
C GLU A 76 4.85 -20.65 1.88
N ARG A 77 4.12 -21.34 0.99
CA ARG A 77 4.65 -22.16 -0.09
C ARG A 77 4.99 -21.28 -1.30
N TRP A 78 5.95 -20.39 -1.13
CA TRP A 78 6.24 -19.29 -2.08
C TRP A 78 6.71 -19.78 -3.45
N SER A 79 7.59 -20.78 -3.49
CA SER A 79 8.07 -21.33 -4.76
C SER A 79 6.93 -22.00 -5.53
N GLU A 80 6.12 -22.82 -4.85
CA GLU A 80 4.96 -23.47 -5.48
C GLU A 80 3.88 -22.46 -5.89
N LEU A 81 3.67 -21.41 -5.09
CA LEU A 81 2.75 -20.33 -5.43
C LEU A 81 3.21 -19.57 -6.69
N GLN A 82 4.51 -19.26 -6.81
CA GLN A 82 5.06 -18.61 -8.00
C GLN A 82 4.90 -19.50 -9.24
N GLN A 83 5.26 -20.79 -9.14
CA GLN A 83 5.07 -21.75 -10.23
C GLN A 83 3.59 -21.86 -10.62
N PHE A 84 2.68 -21.90 -9.64
CA PHE A 84 1.25 -21.93 -9.88
C PHE A 84 0.76 -20.68 -10.61
N PHE A 85 1.24 -19.49 -10.26
CA PHE A 85 0.88 -18.24 -10.94
C PHE A 85 1.37 -18.22 -12.38
N THR A 86 2.62 -18.66 -12.61
CA THR A 86 3.20 -18.75 -13.96
C THR A 86 2.44 -19.75 -14.83
N ALA A 87 2.19 -20.96 -14.33
CA ALA A 87 1.54 -22.03 -15.10
C ALA A 87 0.09 -21.69 -15.51
N ASN A 88 -0.58 -20.83 -14.73
CA ASN A 88 -1.98 -20.45 -14.97
C ASN A 88 -2.12 -19.02 -15.52
N SER A 89 -1.02 -18.36 -15.90
CA SER A 89 -1.01 -16.98 -16.40
C SER A 89 -1.82 -16.03 -15.51
N LEU A 90 -1.52 -16.05 -14.21
CA LEU A 90 -2.21 -15.25 -13.20
C LEU A 90 -1.47 -13.96 -12.92
N ASN A 91 -2.23 -12.87 -12.78
CA ASN A 91 -1.83 -11.57 -12.27
C ASN A 91 -0.65 -10.93 -13.02
N GLY A 92 -0.50 -11.25 -14.32
CA GLY A 92 0.66 -10.84 -15.12
C GLY A 92 2.00 -11.32 -14.54
N GLY A 93 2.01 -12.39 -13.74
CA GLY A 93 3.18 -12.93 -13.05
C GLY A 93 3.53 -12.23 -11.73
N TRP A 94 2.79 -11.20 -11.30
CA TRP A 94 3.00 -10.51 -10.03
C TRP A 94 2.37 -11.27 -8.85
N PRO A 95 2.95 -11.18 -7.65
CA PRO A 95 2.46 -11.90 -6.48
C PRO A 95 1.06 -11.41 -6.06
N PRO A 96 0.27 -12.26 -5.37
CA PRO A 96 -0.97 -11.83 -4.73
C PRO A 96 -0.68 -10.88 -3.57
N ASN A 97 -1.75 -10.32 -3.00
CA ASN A 97 -1.72 -9.45 -1.83
C ASN A 97 -0.71 -8.31 -1.95
N ARG A 98 -0.60 -7.75 -3.17
CA ARG A 98 0.35 -6.67 -3.50
C ARG A 98 1.81 -7.05 -3.19
N GLY A 99 2.15 -8.34 -3.20
CA GLY A 99 3.49 -8.84 -2.87
C GLY A 99 3.83 -8.85 -1.38
N ALA A 100 2.85 -8.64 -0.50
CA ALA A 100 3.08 -8.54 0.92
C ALA A 100 2.60 -9.77 1.70
N LEU A 101 3.31 -10.07 2.79
CA LEU A 101 2.93 -11.09 3.78
C LEU A 101 1.69 -10.67 4.59
N SER A 102 1.60 -9.36 4.86
CA SER A 102 0.48 -8.65 5.49
C SER A 102 0.57 -7.17 5.15
N LEU A 103 -0.53 -6.42 5.26
CA LEU A 103 -0.56 -4.98 5.00
C LEU A 103 -1.07 -4.24 6.23
N LYS A 104 -0.40 -3.13 6.56
CA LYS A 104 -0.81 -2.18 7.60
C LYS A 104 -0.89 -0.79 7.00
N ILE A 105 -1.93 -0.03 7.35
CA ILE A 105 -2.02 1.38 6.98
C ILE A 105 -1.16 2.19 7.95
N VAL A 106 -0.29 3.04 7.41
CA VAL A 106 0.61 3.90 8.16
C VAL A 106 0.67 5.29 7.53
N THR A 107 1.24 6.24 8.27
CA THR A 107 1.63 7.55 7.75
C THR A 107 3.16 7.59 7.61
N LEU A 108 3.66 7.91 6.43
CA LEU A 108 5.08 8.24 6.24
C LEU A 108 5.30 9.69 6.68
N GLN A 109 6.11 9.89 7.70
CA GLN A 109 6.40 11.22 8.24
C GLN A 109 7.38 12.00 7.36
N SER A 110 7.33 13.33 7.48
CA SER A 110 8.31 14.21 6.82
C SER A 110 9.74 13.91 7.28
N GLY A 111 10.69 14.12 6.38
CA GLY A 111 12.12 13.92 6.62
C GLY A 111 12.65 12.53 6.21
N LEU A 112 11.79 11.53 6.05
CA LEU A 112 12.17 10.18 5.64
C LEU A 112 12.72 10.15 4.20
N LEU A 113 13.67 9.25 3.94
CA LEU A 113 14.19 8.98 2.60
C LEU A 113 13.70 7.63 2.12
N VAL A 114 13.13 7.63 0.92
CA VAL A 114 12.66 6.45 0.21
C VAL A 114 13.29 6.38 -1.17
N ASP A 115 13.38 5.19 -1.75
CA ASP A 115 13.89 4.98 -3.09
C ASP A 115 13.00 4.04 -3.90
N ARG A 116 13.21 4.04 -5.22
CA ARG A 116 12.52 3.16 -6.15
C ARG A 116 13.35 2.92 -7.41
N TYR A 117 13.27 1.69 -7.91
CA TYR A 117 13.61 1.34 -9.29
C TYR A 117 12.33 1.42 -10.12
N GLY A 118 12.29 2.33 -11.09
CA GLY A 118 11.11 2.55 -11.89
C GLY A 118 11.11 3.91 -12.60
N GLY A 119 9.96 4.23 -13.17
CA GLY A 119 9.84 5.37 -14.07
C GLY A 119 10.48 5.12 -15.43
N TYR A 120 10.41 6.13 -16.28
CA TYR A 120 10.90 6.13 -17.65
C TYR A 120 11.16 7.57 -18.10
N PHE A 121 11.88 7.74 -19.21
CA PHE A 121 11.96 9.03 -19.89
C PHE A 121 10.96 9.02 -21.04
N ASP A 122 10.18 10.10 -21.18
CA ASP A 122 9.28 10.26 -22.31
C ASP A 122 10.04 10.75 -23.57
N ALA A 123 9.30 11.03 -24.65
CA ALA A 123 9.85 11.43 -25.93
C ALA A 123 10.68 12.72 -25.87
N ASP A 124 10.41 13.58 -24.88
CA ASP A 124 11.10 14.85 -24.66
C ASP A 124 12.25 14.73 -23.64
N SER A 125 12.64 13.49 -23.32
CA SER A 125 13.64 13.18 -22.30
C SER A 125 13.29 13.69 -20.90
N VAL A 126 11.99 13.86 -20.62
CA VAL A 126 11.51 14.22 -19.28
C VAL A 126 11.25 12.94 -18.49
N PHE A 127 11.80 12.89 -17.27
CA PHE A 127 11.60 11.75 -16.39
C PHE A 127 10.17 11.71 -15.83
N GLN A 128 9.53 10.56 -15.96
CA GLN A 128 8.18 10.25 -15.49
C GLN A 128 8.20 9.04 -14.56
N ASP A 129 7.53 9.10 -13.42
CA ASP A 129 7.30 7.93 -12.57
C ASP A 129 5.84 7.83 -12.11
N LYS A 130 5.12 6.89 -12.75
CA LYS A 130 3.72 6.55 -12.44
C LYS A 130 3.60 5.42 -11.41
N GLY A 131 4.72 4.95 -10.85
CA GLY A 131 4.74 3.92 -9.83
C GLY A 131 4.32 4.43 -8.45
N THR A 132 3.94 3.50 -7.58
CA THR A 132 3.47 3.78 -6.21
C THR A 132 4.24 3.04 -5.13
N PHE A 133 5.10 2.07 -5.47
CA PHE A 133 5.84 1.30 -4.46
C PHE A 133 7.22 1.90 -4.21
N VAL A 134 7.54 2.14 -2.95
CA VAL A 134 8.87 2.58 -2.52
C VAL A 134 9.36 1.70 -1.38
N SER A 135 10.66 1.70 -1.14
CA SER A 135 11.25 1.20 0.10
C SER A 135 12.01 2.35 0.76
N PHE A 136 12.39 2.18 2.04
CA PHE A 136 13.44 3.04 2.55
C PHE A 136 14.73 2.77 1.78
N ILE A 137 15.60 3.78 1.75
CA ILE A 137 16.95 3.65 1.21
C ILE A 137 17.66 2.45 1.85
N ASP A 138 18.64 1.92 1.11
CA ASP A 138 19.52 0.82 1.55
C ASP A 138 18.83 -0.55 1.70
N VAL A 139 17.53 -0.69 1.36
CA VAL A 139 16.92 -2.01 1.19
C VAL A 139 17.53 -2.69 -0.05
N PRO A 140 18.28 -3.80 0.09
CA PRO A 140 18.96 -4.45 -1.04
C PRO A 140 18.00 -4.91 -2.12
N PHE A 141 18.41 -4.87 -3.38
CA PHE A 141 17.56 -5.27 -4.51
C PHE A 141 16.94 -6.67 -4.37
N PRO A 142 17.67 -7.72 -3.94
CA PRO A 142 17.08 -9.05 -3.73
C PRO A 142 15.98 -9.06 -2.66
N GLN A 143 16.03 -8.14 -1.69
CA GLN A 143 15.01 -8.04 -0.65
C GLN A 143 13.73 -7.36 -1.13
N ARG A 144 13.74 -6.75 -2.33
CA ARG A 144 12.58 -6.11 -2.96
C ARG A 144 11.74 -7.07 -3.81
N ALA A 145 12.25 -8.28 -4.05
CA ALA A 145 11.62 -9.30 -4.88
C ALA A 145 11.07 -8.75 -6.22
N LEU A 146 11.91 -8.01 -6.94
CA LEU A 146 11.62 -7.46 -8.27
C LEU A 146 12.26 -8.33 -9.36
N PRO A 147 11.72 -8.34 -10.59
CA PRO A 147 12.36 -8.99 -11.73
C PRO A 147 13.73 -8.36 -12.02
N ASP A 148 14.71 -9.16 -12.48
CA ASP A 148 16.07 -8.64 -12.75
C ASP A 148 16.12 -7.51 -13.78
N LYS A 149 15.20 -7.50 -14.76
CA LYS A 149 15.04 -6.37 -15.70
C LYS A 149 14.78 -5.02 -15.03
N THR A 150 14.34 -5.01 -13.77
CA THR A 150 14.09 -3.78 -13.02
C THR A 150 15.41 -3.12 -12.57
N LEU A 151 16.54 -3.83 -12.55
CA LEU A 151 17.86 -3.24 -12.32
C LEU A 151 18.25 -2.21 -13.38
N THR A 152 17.74 -2.35 -14.61
CA THR A 152 18.00 -1.39 -15.70
C THR A 152 16.99 -0.25 -15.74
N SER A 153 16.00 -0.25 -14.84
CA SER A 153 15.07 0.88 -14.70
C SER A 153 15.78 2.06 -14.03
N PRO A 154 15.33 3.31 -14.25
CA PRO A 154 15.85 4.44 -13.51
C PRO A 154 15.75 4.20 -12.00
N TYR A 155 16.80 4.55 -11.27
CA TYR A 155 16.82 4.56 -9.81
C TYR A 155 16.72 5.99 -9.31
N ARG A 156 15.85 6.24 -8.34
CA ARG A 156 15.63 7.57 -7.75
C ARG A 156 15.43 7.48 -6.25
N VAL A 157 15.95 8.50 -5.56
CA VAL A 157 15.75 8.72 -4.13
C VAL A 157 14.86 9.95 -3.93
N TYR A 158 13.90 9.85 -3.03
CA TYR A 158 12.95 10.90 -2.68
C TYR A 158 12.96 11.16 -1.18
N LYS A 159 12.89 12.44 -0.80
CA LYS A 159 12.61 12.86 0.56
C LYS A 159 11.11 13.12 0.71
N ILE A 160 10.52 12.57 1.76
CA ILE A 160 9.15 12.90 2.17
C ILE A 160 9.17 14.33 2.76
N ILE A 161 8.45 15.26 2.15
CA ILE A 161 8.40 16.67 2.55
C ILE A 161 7.23 16.94 3.49
N LYS A 162 6.09 16.29 3.24
CA LYS A 162 4.88 16.39 4.06
C LYS A 162 4.43 14.97 4.45
N PRO A 163 3.80 14.78 5.62
CA PRO A 163 3.25 13.49 5.98
C PRO A 163 2.33 12.93 4.88
N ILE A 164 2.54 11.66 4.50
CA ILE A 164 1.68 10.96 3.53
C ILE A 164 0.89 9.91 4.30
N ALA A 165 -0.42 10.12 4.44
CA ALA A 165 -1.34 9.17 5.06
C ALA A 165 -1.72 8.02 4.11
N ASP A 166 -2.46 7.04 4.61
CA ASP A 166 -3.02 5.92 3.84
C ASP A 166 -1.99 5.08 3.05
N VAL A 167 -0.74 5.05 3.54
CA VAL A 167 0.34 4.25 2.95
C VAL A 167 0.19 2.80 3.40
N LYS A 168 0.16 1.86 2.46
CA LYS A 168 0.16 0.43 2.78
C LYS A 168 1.60 -0.05 2.99
N LYS A 169 1.95 -0.33 4.23
CA LYS A 169 3.22 -0.95 4.61
C LYS A 169 3.08 -2.47 4.61
N GLY A 170 4.02 -3.17 3.97
CA GLY A 170 4.05 -4.63 3.97
C GLY A 170 5.46 -5.19 3.94
N GLN A 171 5.65 -6.36 4.57
CA GLN A 171 6.85 -7.16 4.37
C GLN A 171 6.71 -7.94 3.06
N ILE A 172 7.73 -7.87 2.20
CA ILE A 172 7.73 -8.43 0.86
C ILE A 172 7.91 -9.95 0.93
N ILE A 173 7.08 -10.71 0.22
CA ILE A 173 7.23 -12.16 0.13
C ILE A 173 8.34 -12.54 -0.87
N PRO A 174 8.98 -13.72 -0.74
CA PRO A 174 9.84 -14.26 -1.79
C PRO A 174 9.08 -14.37 -3.11
N TRP A 175 9.67 -13.83 -4.18
CA TRP A 175 9.10 -13.85 -5.53
C TRP A 175 10.20 -13.61 -6.57
N PHE A 176 9.94 -13.90 -7.85
CA PHE A 176 10.90 -13.79 -8.95
C PHE A 176 12.28 -14.40 -8.66
N ASN A 177 12.30 -15.54 -7.94
CA ASN A 177 13.54 -16.22 -7.50
C ASN A 177 14.44 -15.34 -6.63
N LYS A 178 13.86 -14.40 -5.88
CA LYS A 178 14.53 -13.52 -4.93
C LYS A 178 13.99 -13.76 -3.52
N PRO A 179 14.82 -13.57 -2.48
CA PRO A 179 14.42 -13.84 -1.10
C PRO A 179 13.33 -12.91 -0.59
N GLY A 180 13.20 -11.67 -1.09
CA GLY A 180 12.25 -10.72 -0.51
C GLY A 180 12.60 -10.37 0.94
N LEU A 181 11.60 -10.34 1.82
CA LEU A 181 11.72 -10.03 3.26
C LEU A 181 12.00 -8.56 3.60
N GLY A 182 12.31 -7.71 2.61
CA GLY A 182 12.37 -6.26 2.79
C GLY A 182 11.00 -5.66 3.11
N ILE A 183 10.99 -4.37 3.47
CA ILE A 183 9.75 -3.62 3.69
C ILE A 183 9.46 -2.75 2.47
N GLN A 184 8.22 -2.82 1.99
CA GLN A 184 7.69 -1.93 0.97
C GLN A 184 6.58 -1.04 1.52
N TYR A 185 6.42 0.09 0.87
CA TYR A 185 5.38 1.07 1.09
C TYR A 185 4.69 1.36 -0.23
N GLU A 186 3.41 1.03 -0.33
CA GLU A 186 2.58 1.46 -1.46
C GLU A 186 1.91 2.79 -1.10
N LEU A 187 2.31 3.84 -1.82
CA LEU A 187 1.79 5.19 -1.69
C LEU A 187 0.37 5.30 -2.25
N PRO A 188 -0.48 6.20 -1.70
CA PRO A 188 -1.86 6.39 -2.17
C PRO A 188 -1.94 7.04 -3.57
N TYR A 189 -0.89 7.74 -4.00
CA TYR A 189 -0.76 8.37 -5.31
C TYR A 189 0.62 8.05 -5.90
N ASN A 190 0.76 8.19 -7.22
CA ASN A 190 2.03 7.94 -7.88
C ASN A 190 3.08 9.02 -7.58
N ILE A 191 4.35 8.71 -7.85
CA ILE A 191 5.49 9.59 -7.60
C ILE A 191 5.33 10.96 -8.27
N ASN A 192 4.91 11.00 -9.55
CA ASN A 192 4.69 12.27 -10.26
C ASN A 192 3.67 13.17 -9.56
N ASP A 193 2.52 12.63 -9.18
CA ASP A 193 1.45 13.38 -8.52
C ASP A 193 1.88 13.88 -7.14
N LEU A 194 2.59 13.04 -6.37
CA LEU A 194 3.12 13.42 -5.06
C LEU A 194 4.23 14.47 -5.16
N LYS A 195 5.08 14.42 -6.19
CA LYS A 195 6.06 15.48 -6.48
C LYS A 195 5.35 16.78 -6.83
N LYS A 196 4.36 16.75 -7.72
CA LYS A 196 3.56 17.92 -8.11
C LYS A 196 2.82 18.54 -6.92
N GLY A 197 2.31 17.73 -5.99
CA GLY A 197 1.67 18.17 -4.75
C GLY A 197 2.64 18.65 -3.65
N GLY A 198 3.96 18.57 -3.87
CA GLY A 198 4.98 18.94 -2.90
C GLY A 198 5.06 18.01 -1.69
N TYR A 199 4.62 16.76 -1.82
CA TYR A 199 4.79 15.72 -0.80
C TYR A 199 6.14 15.01 -0.91
N LEU A 200 6.71 14.97 -2.11
CA LEU A 200 8.02 14.37 -2.39
C LEU A 200 8.95 15.38 -3.08
N ALA A 201 10.22 15.34 -2.71
CA ALA A 201 11.29 15.99 -3.45
C ALA A 201 12.39 14.99 -3.81
N GLU A 202 12.75 14.93 -5.08
CA GLU A 202 13.84 14.08 -5.57
C GLU A 202 15.19 14.57 -5.04
N GLN A 203 16.02 13.64 -4.58
CA GLN A 203 17.37 13.90 -4.06
C GLN A 203 18.38 13.54 -5.15
N LYS A 204 18.74 14.51 -6.00
CA LYS A 204 19.57 14.27 -7.20
C LYS A 204 21.00 13.85 -6.89
N ASP A 205 21.52 14.24 -5.73
CA ASP A 205 22.91 13.95 -5.33
C ASP A 205 23.06 12.56 -4.68
N LYS A 206 21.96 11.81 -4.52
CA LYS A 206 21.97 10.46 -3.94
C LYS A 206 21.86 9.41 -5.04
N GLU A 207 22.99 8.77 -5.33
CA GLU A 207 23.05 7.65 -6.26
C GLU A 207 22.76 6.31 -5.58
N HIS A 208 22.67 5.27 -6.42
CA HIS A 208 22.53 3.89 -6.01
C HIS A 208 23.68 3.49 -5.06
N PRO A 209 23.40 2.88 -3.89
CA PRO A 209 24.45 2.23 -3.10
C PRO A 209 25.08 1.14 -3.99
N LYS A 210 26.39 1.27 -4.27
CA LYS A 210 27.15 0.28 -5.04
C LYS A 210 27.14 -1.10 -4.38
#